data_AF-A0A8B6G9T1-F1
#
_entry.id   AF-A0A8B6G9T1-F1
#
_cell.length_a   1.000
_cell.length_b   1.000
_cell.length_c   1.000
_cell.angle_alpha   90.00
_cell.angle_beta   90.00
_cell.angle_gamma   90.00
#
_symmetry.space_group_name_H-M   'P 1'
#
loop_
_entity.id
_entity.type
_entity.pdbx_description
1 polymer ?
#
loop_
_entity_poly.entity_id
_entity_poly.type
_entity_poly.pdbx_seq_one_letter_code
_entity_poly.pdbx_strand_id
1 'polypeptide(L)'
;MIVLCLSLICTAAPMSNSELIKRIKNDYDDVLNRVMKAKKRDSKDTLVFVANCGIQGLWYSPHVAKIDLECNPDSSPAGAGTITGTWSNAPDNHYPLKGRYTQVENDYYLGFTVAVNNEHIGNSESVTSLTGMYNNDWGTMTTFWIMTNRTNPGDEWQDSKIGKAVFERSNHH
;
A
#
# COMPACT_ATOMS: atom_id res chain seq x y z
N MET A 1 46.44 -20.83 46.64
CA MET A 1 47.21 -20.09 45.61
C MET A 1 46.55 -18.73 45.45
N ILE A 2 47.23 -17.68 45.90
CA ILE A 2 46.78 -16.28 45.93
C ILE A 2 47.33 -15.60 44.67
N VAL A 3 46.50 -14.85 43.94
CA VAL A 3 46.99 -13.77 43.06
C VAL A 3 46.10 -12.55 43.28
N LEU A 4 46.73 -11.49 43.78
CA LEU A 4 46.15 -10.19 44.07
C LEU A 4 45.72 -9.46 42.78
N CYS A 5 44.50 -8.95 42.74
CA CYS A 5 44.14 -7.84 41.86
C CYS A 5 44.61 -6.54 42.52
N LEU A 6 45.73 -5.98 42.03
CA LEU A 6 46.21 -4.66 42.41
C LEU A 6 45.17 -3.60 41.99
N SER A 7 44.75 -2.82 42.97
CA SER A 7 43.99 -1.58 42.85
C SER A 7 44.75 -0.56 42.00
N LEU A 8 44.23 -0.25 40.81
CA LEU A 8 44.66 0.90 40.02
C LEU A 8 43.97 2.16 40.59
N ILE A 9 44.64 2.86 41.49
CA ILE A 9 44.20 4.19 41.96
C ILE A 9 44.59 5.18 40.85
N CYS A 10 43.63 5.56 40.01
CA CYS A 10 43.79 6.65 39.05
C CYS A 10 43.95 7.99 39.81
N THR A 11 45.17 8.46 39.97
CA THR A 11 45.46 9.86 40.35
C THR A 11 45.20 10.77 39.15
N ALA A 12 43.94 11.12 38.91
CA ALA A 12 43.61 12.19 37.98
C ALA A 12 44.03 13.53 38.61
N ALA A 13 44.93 14.26 37.95
CA ALA A 13 45.30 15.61 38.37
C ALA A 13 44.03 16.50 38.46
N PRO A 14 43.91 17.40 39.45
CA PRO A 14 42.78 18.31 39.54
C PRO A 14 42.79 19.21 38.31
N MET A 15 41.84 18.95 37.42
CA MET A 15 41.63 19.71 36.20
C MET A 15 41.09 21.10 36.59
N SER A 16 41.65 22.15 36.00
CA SER A 16 41.21 23.50 36.31
C SER A 16 39.77 23.74 35.83
N ASN A 17 39.03 24.64 36.49
CA ASN A 17 37.65 24.97 36.09
C ASN A 17 37.55 25.44 34.62
N SER A 18 38.60 26.08 34.09
CA SER A 18 38.62 26.53 32.69
C SER A 18 38.78 25.37 31.70
N GLU A 19 39.54 24.33 32.05
CA GLU A 19 39.68 23.10 31.26
C GLU A 19 38.40 22.25 31.30
N LEU A 20 37.75 22.18 32.47
CA LEU A 20 36.48 21.49 32.62
C LEU A 20 35.39 22.13 31.73
N ILE A 21 35.28 23.46 31.71
CA ILE A 21 34.32 24.18 30.87
C ILE A 21 34.61 23.97 29.37
N LYS A 22 35.88 23.98 28.96
CA LYS A 22 36.26 23.71 27.57
C LYS A 22 35.89 22.29 27.15
N ARG A 23 36.11 21.31 28.02
CA ARG A 23 35.77 19.92 27.73
C ARG A 23 34.27 19.70 27.58
N ILE A 24 33.47 20.29 28.49
CA ILE A 24 32.01 20.22 28.41
C ILE A 24 31.48 20.86 27.12
N LYS A 25 32.04 22.00 26.69
CA LYS A 25 31.64 22.63 25.42
C LYS A 25 31.97 21.75 24.21
N ASN A 26 33.17 21.19 24.17
CA ASN A 26 33.58 20.31 23.09
C ASN A 26 32.71 19.04 23.01
N ASP A 27 32.38 18.44 24.16
CA ASP A 27 31.51 17.26 24.22
C ASP A 27 30.08 17.61 23.76
N TYR A 28 29.56 18.77 24.14
CA TYR A 28 28.25 19.25 23.71
C TYR A 28 28.20 19.51 22.19
N ASP A 29 29.23 20.16 21.64
CA ASP A 29 29.31 20.45 20.21
C ASP A 29 29.47 19.17 19.37
N ASP A 30 30.21 18.17 19.84
CA ASP A 30 30.30 16.86 19.19
C ASP A 30 28.96 16.14 19.18
N VAL A 31 28.25 16.09 20.31
CA VAL A 31 26.91 15.50 20.40
C VAL A 31 25.93 16.23 19.48
N LEU A 32 25.92 17.56 19.50
CA LEU A 32 25.04 18.37 18.67
C LEU A 32 25.30 18.13 17.17
N ASN A 33 26.57 18.05 16.76
CA ASN A 33 26.94 17.76 15.38
C ASN A 33 26.54 16.34 14.96
N ARG A 34 26.66 15.34 15.85
CA ARG A 34 26.20 13.96 15.59
C ARG A 34 24.68 13.90 15.42
N VAL A 35 23.91 14.59 16.26
CA VAL A 35 22.44 14.65 16.17
C VAL A 35 22.00 15.35 14.89
N MET A 36 22.62 16.48 14.53
CA MET A 36 22.30 17.20 13.30
C MET A 36 22.66 16.40 12.04
N LYS A 37 23.74 15.62 12.07
CA LYS A 37 24.14 14.72 10.98
C LYS A 37 23.22 13.50 10.85
N ALA A 38 22.73 12.95 11.96
CA ALA A 38 21.73 11.88 11.96
C ALA A 38 20.40 12.37 11.37
N LYS A 39 19.90 13.52 11.83
CA LYS A 39 18.66 14.13 11.32
C LYS A 39 18.72 14.46 9.82
N LYS A 40 19.91 14.82 9.30
CA LYS A 40 20.13 15.06 7.86
C LYS A 40 20.19 13.78 7.02
N ARG A 41 20.50 12.62 7.62
CA ARG A 41 20.38 11.31 6.96
C ARG A 41 18.94 10.81 6.94
N ASP A 42 18.19 11.01 8.02
CA ASP A 42 16.79 10.59 8.11
C ASP A 42 15.83 11.40 7.21
N SER A 43 16.26 12.56 6.73
CA SER A 43 15.50 13.37 5.76
C SER A 43 15.48 12.80 4.34
N LYS A 44 16.27 11.77 4.03
CA LYS A 44 16.36 11.20 2.67
C LYS A 44 15.74 9.82 2.50
N ASP A 45 15.50 9.10 3.60
CA ASP A 45 14.82 7.81 3.62
C ASP A 45 13.75 7.84 4.70
N THR A 46 12.69 8.63 4.48
CA THR A 46 11.42 8.31 5.11
C THR A 46 11.02 6.94 4.55
N LEU A 47 11.33 5.87 5.28
CA LEU A 47 10.71 4.56 5.09
C LEU A 47 9.21 4.78 5.32
N VAL A 48 8.52 5.19 4.25
CA VAL A 48 7.07 5.13 4.18
C VAL A 48 6.77 3.65 4.26
N PHE A 49 6.43 3.16 5.44
CA PHE A 49 5.65 1.94 5.57
C PHE A 49 4.35 2.22 4.83
N VAL A 50 4.33 1.98 3.52
CA VAL A 50 3.10 1.90 2.77
C VAL A 50 2.40 0.71 3.39
N ALA A 51 1.44 0.98 4.28
CA ALA A 51 0.61 -0.05 4.83
C ALA A 51 -0.13 -0.67 3.64
N ASN A 52 0.37 -1.81 3.17
CA ASN A 52 -0.31 -2.58 2.14
C ASN A 52 -1.66 -2.99 2.73
N CYS A 53 -2.75 -2.51 2.13
CA CYS A 53 -4.07 -3.02 2.46
C CYS A 53 -4.11 -4.53 2.16
N GLY A 54 -4.88 -5.32 2.90
CA GLY A 54 -4.97 -6.78 2.71
C GLY A 54 -5.46 -7.21 1.31
N ILE A 55 -6.01 -6.28 0.52
CA ILE A 55 -6.51 -6.53 -0.84
C ILE A 55 -5.54 -6.16 -1.97
N GLN A 56 -4.38 -5.57 -1.68
CA GLN A 56 -3.40 -5.18 -2.70
C GLN A 56 -2.75 -6.39 -3.36
N GLY A 57 -2.61 -6.37 -4.68
CA GLY A 57 -1.88 -7.33 -5.51
C GLY A 57 -2.77 -8.03 -6.55
N LEU A 58 -2.27 -9.16 -7.07
CA LEU A 58 -2.90 -9.89 -8.16
C LEU A 58 -4.03 -10.82 -7.70
N TRP A 59 -5.14 -10.75 -8.41
CA TRP A 59 -6.31 -11.59 -8.24
C TRP A 59 -6.80 -12.15 -9.58
N TYR A 60 -7.39 -13.34 -9.54
CA TYR A 60 -7.82 -14.07 -10.73
C TYR A 60 -9.22 -14.65 -10.56
N SER A 61 -10.04 -14.49 -11.60
CA SER A 61 -11.32 -15.16 -11.78
C SER A 61 -11.31 -15.86 -13.15
N PRO A 62 -11.46 -17.20 -13.20
CA PRO A 62 -11.30 -17.99 -14.43
C PRO A 62 -12.16 -17.56 -15.62
N HIS A 63 -13.32 -16.97 -15.34
CA HIS A 63 -14.32 -16.64 -16.36
C HIS A 63 -14.53 -15.14 -16.54
N VAL A 64 -13.78 -14.30 -15.81
CA VAL A 64 -14.02 -12.86 -15.78
C VAL A 64 -12.75 -12.10 -16.14
N ALA A 65 -11.73 -12.15 -15.28
CA ALA A 65 -10.53 -11.35 -15.46
C ALA A 65 -9.40 -11.72 -14.49
N LYS A 66 -8.21 -11.23 -14.81
CA LYS A 66 -7.14 -10.94 -13.87
C LYS A 66 -7.24 -9.46 -13.47
N ILE A 67 -7.08 -9.16 -12.18
CA ILE A 67 -6.98 -7.78 -11.69
C ILE A 67 -5.70 -7.63 -10.87
N ASP A 68 -5.01 -6.51 -11.06
CA ASP A 68 -3.90 -6.09 -10.21
C ASP A 68 -4.33 -4.85 -9.45
N LEU A 69 -4.38 -4.93 -8.11
CA LEU A 69 -4.90 -3.86 -7.27
C LEU A 69 -3.78 -3.19 -6.49
N GLU A 70 -3.79 -1.86 -6.50
CA GLU A 70 -3.00 -1.00 -5.63
C GLU A 70 -3.92 -0.25 -4.69
N CYS A 71 -3.51 -0.13 -3.42
CA CYS A 71 -4.25 0.61 -2.42
C CYS A 71 -3.55 1.90 -2.05
N ASN A 72 -4.32 2.97 -2.00
CA ASN A 72 -3.90 4.25 -1.47
C ASN A 72 -4.78 4.56 -0.26
N PRO A 73 -4.33 4.24 0.98
CA PRO A 73 -5.10 4.52 2.19
C PRO A 73 -5.32 6.03 2.34
N ASP A 74 -6.52 6.41 2.77
CA ASP A 74 -6.79 7.78 3.15
C ASP A 74 -6.07 8.09 4.48
N SER A 75 -5.87 9.38 4.78
CA SER A 75 -5.33 9.82 6.08
C SER A 75 -6.29 9.58 7.26
N SER A 76 -7.47 9.02 7.01
CA SER A 76 -8.51 8.78 8.01
C SER A 76 -8.23 7.49 8.80
N PRO A 77 -8.48 7.47 10.12
CA PRO A 77 -8.36 6.26 10.94
C PRO A 77 -9.42 5.18 10.59
N ALA A 78 -10.39 5.47 9.72
CA ALA A 78 -11.50 4.59 9.39
C ALA A 78 -11.15 3.42 8.45
N GLY A 79 -9.87 3.14 8.19
CA GLY A 79 -9.44 2.03 7.32
C GLY A 79 -9.98 2.13 5.88
N ALA A 80 -10.26 3.35 5.42
CA ALA A 80 -10.79 3.63 4.09
C ALA A 80 -9.68 4.11 3.16
N GLY A 81 -9.89 3.92 1.86
CA GLY A 81 -8.95 4.39 0.86
C GLY A 81 -9.47 4.33 -0.56
N THR A 82 -8.58 4.63 -1.49
CA THR A 82 -8.83 4.49 -2.93
C THR A 82 -8.11 3.25 -3.46
N ILE A 83 -8.68 2.65 -4.50
CA ILE A 83 -8.09 1.55 -5.25
C ILE A 83 -7.74 2.08 -6.63
N THR A 84 -6.52 1.79 -7.08
CA THR A 84 -6.09 1.90 -8.48
C THR A 84 -5.64 0.54 -8.97
N GLY A 85 -5.48 0.37 -10.28
CA GLY A 85 -4.99 -0.90 -10.78
C GLY A 85 -5.25 -1.14 -12.26
N THR A 86 -5.15 -2.41 -12.62
CA THR A 86 -5.39 -2.89 -13.99
C THR A 86 -6.37 -4.05 -13.99
N TRP A 87 -7.32 -4.02 -14.93
CA TRP A 87 -8.21 -5.12 -15.29
C TRP A 87 -7.77 -5.74 -16.60
N SER A 88 -7.73 -7.08 -16.67
CA SER A 88 -7.33 -7.80 -17.86
C SER A 88 -8.16 -9.04 -18.14
N ASN A 89 -8.70 -9.13 -19.36
CA ASN A 89 -9.42 -10.30 -19.86
C ASN A 89 -8.60 -11.15 -20.85
N ALA A 90 -7.43 -10.67 -21.29
CA ALA A 90 -6.46 -11.37 -22.12
C ALA A 90 -5.04 -10.81 -21.87
N PRO A 91 -3.97 -11.51 -22.29
CA PRO A 91 -2.58 -11.10 -22.01
C PRO A 91 -2.22 -9.68 -22.44
N ASP A 92 -2.74 -9.20 -23.57
CA ASP A 92 -2.44 -7.87 -24.12
C ASP A 92 -3.55 -6.84 -23.84
N ASN A 93 -4.58 -7.23 -23.10
CA ASN A 93 -5.75 -6.39 -22.83
C ASN A 93 -5.70 -5.89 -21.40
N HIS A 94 -5.21 -4.67 -21.23
CA HIS A 94 -5.15 -4.00 -19.95
C HIS A 94 -6.04 -2.76 -19.96
N TYR A 95 -6.86 -2.61 -18.92
CA TYR A 95 -7.76 -1.48 -18.75
C TYR A 95 -7.54 -0.89 -17.36
N PRO A 96 -7.35 0.44 -17.23
CA PRO A 96 -7.24 1.07 -15.92
C PRO A 96 -8.52 0.86 -15.10
N LEU A 97 -8.36 0.51 -13.83
CA LEU A 97 -9.45 0.48 -12.87
C LEU A 97 -9.24 1.52 -11.78
N LYS A 98 -10.34 2.09 -11.28
CA LYS A 98 -10.35 3.03 -10.15
C LYS A 98 -11.53 2.77 -9.24
N GLY A 99 -11.33 2.90 -7.94
CA GLY A 99 -12.35 2.60 -6.96
C GLY A 99 -12.05 3.09 -5.55
N ARG A 100 -12.81 2.55 -4.59
CA ARG A 100 -12.66 2.80 -3.17
C ARG A 100 -12.83 1.52 -2.37
N TYR A 101 -12.29 1.53 -1.17
CA TYR A 101 -12.51 0.48 -0.18
C TYR A 101 -12.72 1.05 1.22
N THR A 102 -13.27 0.22 2.09
CA THR A 102 -13.27 0.40 3.54
C THR A 102 -13.00 -0.94 4.21
N GLN A 103 -12.20 -0.91 5.26
CA GLN A 103 -11.91 -2.06 6.09
C GLN A 103 -12.87 -2.12 7.28
N VAL A 104 -13.46 -3.29 7.51
CA VAL A 104 -14.25 -3.59 8.70
C VAL A 104 -13.65 -4.84 9.32
N GLU A 105 -13.06 -4.69 10.51
CA GLU A 105 -12.23 -5.74 11.12
C GLU A 105 -11.10 -6.18 10.17
N ASN A 106 -11.09 -7.44 9.73
CA ASN A 106 -10.11 -7.97 8.77
C ASN A 106 -10.66 -8.05 7.33
N ASP A 107 -11.94 -7.78 7.13
CA ASP A 107 -12.60 -7.82 5.84
C ASP A 107 -12.55 -6.46 5.14
N TYR A 108 -12.66 -6.47 3.82
CA TYR A 108 -12.63 -5.26 3.01
C TYR A 108 -13.85 -5.20 2.11
N TYR A 109 -14.63 -4.14 2.23
CA TYR A 109 -15.71 -3.80 1.31
C TYR A 109 -15.17 -2.86 0.25
N LEU A 110 -15.44 -3.16 -1.02
CA LEU A 110 -14.85 -2.41 -2.12
C LEU A 110 -15.79 -2.24 -3.31
N GLY A 111 -15.49 -1.23 -4.11
CA GLY A 111 -16.07 -1.09 -5.44
C GLY A 111 -15.15 -0.31 -6.36
N PHE A 112 -15.12 -0.69 -7.62
CA PHE A 112 -14.30 -0.06 -8.65
C PHE A 112 -14.98 -0.12 -10.02
N THR A 113 -14.53 0.74 -10.92
CA THR A 113 -15.06 0.86 -12.28
C THR A 113 -13.94 0.72 -13.30
N VAL A 114 -14.28 0.10 -14.43
CA VAL A 114 -13.42 -0.11 -15.59
C VAL A 114 -14.14 0.40 -16.83
N ALA A 115 -13.54 1.37 -17.52
CA ALA A 115 -13.96 1.74 -18.87
C ALA A 115 -13.14 0.90 -19.86
N VAL A 116 -13.82 0.17 -20.74
CA VAL A 116 -13.17 -0.78 -21.66
C VAL A 116 -12.73 0.00 -22.90
N ASN A 117 -11.66 0.77 -22.72
CA ASN A 117 -11.02 1.54 -23.76
C ASN A 117 -9.51 1.49 -23.55
N ASN A 118 -8.78 0.94 -24.52
CA ASN A 118 -7.32 0.92 -24.50
C ASN A 118 -6.76 1.09 -25.92
N GLU A 119 -5.45 1.34 -26.03
CA GLU A 119 -4.80 1.57 -27.33
C GLU A 119 -4.76 0.32 -28.22
N HIS A 120 -4.84 -0.88 -27.62
CA HIS A 120 -4.68 -2.15 -28.34
C HIS A 120 -5.97 -2.61 -29.05
N ILE A 121 -7.10 -2.59 -28.34
CA ILE A 121 -8.41 -3.02 -28.84
C ILE A 121 -9.32 -1.85 -29.21
N GLY A 122 -8.98 -0.63 -28.76
CA GLY A 122 -9.82 0.55 -28.93
C GLY A 122 -10.92 0.63 -27.88
N ASN A 123 -11.95 1.42 -28.19
CA ASN A 123 -13.07 1.70 -27.31
C ASN A 123 -14.22 0.73 -27.61
N SER A 124 -14.58 -0.15 -26.67
CA SER A 124 -15.74 -1.04 -26.82
C SER A 124 -17.07 -0.36 -26.45
N GLU A 125 -17.03 0.94 -26.13
CA GLU A 125 -18.17 1.75 -25.70
C GLU A 125 -18.91 1.12 -24.51
N SER A 126 -18.15 0.51 -23.59
CA SER A 126 -18.71 -0.14 -22.41
C SER A 126 -17.98 0.22 -21.12
N VAL A 127 -18.73 0.28 -20.03
CA VAL A 127 -18.23 0.48 -18.67
C VAL A 127 -18.71 -0.66 -17.78
N THR A 128 -17.83 -1.17 -16.93
CA THR A 128 -18.18 -2.17 -15.91
C THR A 128 -17.89 -1.64 -14.53
N SER A 129 -18.88 -1.67 -13.65
CA SER A 129 -18.70 -1.39 -12.23
C SER A 129 -18.81 -2.69 -11.44
N LEU A 130 -17.93 -2.86 -10.47
CA LEU A 130 -17.88 -3.99 -9.56
C LEU A 130 -18.04 -3.52 -8.13
N THR A 131 -18.82 -4.25 -7.34
CA THR A 131 -18.96 -4.04 -5.91
C THR A 131 -18.93 -5.36 -5.19
N GLY A 132 -18.30 -5.41 -4.03
CA GLY A 132 -18.18 -6.67 -3.29
C GLY A 132 -17.35 -6.56 -2.03
N MET A 133 -16.86 -7.71 -1.61
CA MET A 133 -16.12 -7.87 -0.38
C MET A 133 -14.98 -8.87 -0.57
N TYR A 134 -13.82 -8.56 -0.02
CA TYR A 134 -12.80 -9.54 0.31
C TYR A 134 -13.03 -10.03 1.74
N ASN A 135 -13.20 -11.34 1.87
CA ASN A 135 -13.33 -12.02 3.15
C ASN A 135 -11.98 -12.63 3.54
N ASN A 136 -11.44 -12.23 4.68
CA ASN A 136 -10.13 -12.65 5.13
C ASN A 136 -10.08 -14.13 5.51
N ASP A 137 -11.17 -14.67 6.08
CA ASP A 137 -11.24 -16.07 6.49
C ASP A 137 -11.25 -17.01 5.27
N TRP A 138 -11.87 -16.59 4.18
CA TRP A 138 -11.94 -17.38 2.95
C TRP A 138 -10.77 -17.12 2.00
N GLY A 139 -10.06 -16.00 2.17
CA GLY A 139 -8.99 -15.59 1.26
C GLY A 139 -9.48 -15.27 -0.16
N THR A 140 -10.77 -14.95 -0.32
CA THR A 140 -11.40 -14.69 -1.62
C THR A 140 -12.11 -13.34 -1.66
N MET A 141 -12.17 -12.76 -2.86
CA MET A 141 -12.91 -11.54 -3.14
C MET A 141 -14.13 -11.87 -3.99
N THR A 142 -15.32 -11.72 -3.43
CA THR A 142 -16.58 -11.93 -4.14
C THR A 142 -17.17 -10.58 -4.55
N THR A 143 -17.45 -10.41 -5.84
CA THR A 143 -18.08 -9.20 -6.37
C THR A 143 -19.30 -9.52 -7.23
N PHE A 144 -20.20 -8.55 -7.29
CA PHE A 144 -21.22 -8.43 -8.32
C PHE A 144 -20.83 -7.30 -9.26
N TRP A 145 -21.14 -7.47 -10.53
CA TRP A 145 -20.77 -6.50 -11.55
C TRP A 145 -21.95 -6.16 -12.42
N ILE A 146 -21.98 -4.90 -12.85
CA ILE A 146 -22.90 -4.39 -13.86
C ILE A 146 -22.04 -3.84 -14.99
N MET A 147 -22.26 -4.35 -16.20
CA MET A 147 -21.62 -3.88 -17.42
C MET A 147 -22.68 -3.20 -18.27
N THR A 148 -22.48 -1.93 -18.60
CA THR A 148 -23.35 -1.16 -19.47
C THR A 148 -22.62 -0.88 -20.77
N ASN A 149 -23.28 -1.21 -21.89
CA ASN A 149 -22.80 -0.94 -23.24
C ASN A 149 -23.56 0.23 -23.84
N ARG A 150 -22.93 0.99 -24.71
CA ARG A 150 -23.66 1.91 -25.58
C ARG A 150 -24.60 1.11 -26.48
N THR A 151 -25.86 1.51 -26.52
CA THR A 151 -26.89 0.96 -27.40
C THR A 151 -27.64 2.09 -28.12
N ASN A 152 -28.50 1.73 -29.07
CA ASN A 152 -29.41 2.70 -29.66
C ASN A 152 -30.51 3.07 -28.66
N PRO A 153 -31.11 4.28 -28.71
CA PRO A 153 -32.16 4.69 -27.77
C PRO A 153 -33.38 3.74 -27.68
N GLY A 154 -33.67 2.97 -28.73
CA GLY A 154 -34.75 1.96 -28.71
C GLY A 154 -34.40 0.67 -27.97
N ASP A 155 -33.11 0.46 -27.66
CA ASP A 155 -32.54 -0.77 -27.12
C ASP A 155 -31.94 -0.57 -25.71
N GLU A 156 -32.13 0.60 -25.09
CA GLU A 156 -31.53 0.92 -23.77
C GLU A 156 -31.91 -0.10 -22.69
N TRP A 157 -33.09 -0.71 -22.78
CA TRP A 157 -33.56 -1.70 -21.81
C TRP A 157 -32.68 -2.96 -21.70
N GLN A 158 -31.87 -3.27 -22.72
CA GLN A 158 -30.97 -4.44 -22.76
C GLN A 158 -29.49 -4.04 -22.70
N ASP A 159 -29.18 -2.79 -22.41
CA ASP A 159 -27.81 -2.26 -22.44
C ASP A 159 -26.91 -2.76 -21.30
N SER A 160 -27.54 -3.31 -20.25
CA SER A 160 -26.89 -3.66 -19.01
C SER A 160 -26.93 -5.16 -18.74
N LYS A 161 -25.77 -5.72 -18.44
CA LYS A 161 -25.58 -7.11 -18.00
C LYS A 161 -25.16 -7.13 -16.55
N ILE A 162 -25.66 -8.09 -15.80
CA ILE A 162 -25.27 -8.33 -14.42
C ILE A 162 -24.61 -9.70 -14.27
N GLY A 163 -23.63 -9.80 -13.38
CA GLY A 163 -23.05 -11.08 -13.03
C GLY A 163 -22.35 -11.07 -11.69
N LYS A 164 -21.76 -12.22 -11.36
CA LYS A 164 -20.96 -12.45 -10.17
C LYS A 164 -19.55 -12.86 -10.58
N ALA A 165 -18.55 -12.42 -9.84
CA ALA A 165 -17.19 -12.89 -9.96
C ALA A 165 -16.66 -13.28 -8.58
N VAL A 166 -15.90 -14.36 -8.51
CA VAL A 166 -15.12 -14.73 -7.33
C VAL A 166 -13.66 -14.69 -7.77
N PHE A 167 -12.88 -13.88 -7.09
CA PHE A 167 -11.47 -13.74 -7.35
C PHE A 167 -10.65 -14.38 -6.23
N GLU A 168 -9.62 -15.09 -6.64
CA GLU A 168 -8.65 -15.74 -5.76
C GLU A 168 -7.27 -15.13 -5.98
N ARG A 169 -6.41 -15.16 -4.97
CA ARG A 169 -5.01 -14.76 -5.14
C ARG A 169 -4.33 -15.68 -6.15
N SER A 170 -3.59 -15.10 -7.09
CA SER A 170 -2.78 -15.87 -8.02
C SER A 170 -1.57 -16.48 -7.30
N ASN A 171 -1.78 -17.58 -6.57
CA ASN A 171 -0.69 -18.40 -5.99
C ASN A 171 -0.05 -19.33 -7.04
N HIS A 172 -0.46 -19.21 -8.31
CA HIS A 172 -0.03 -20.07 -9.39
C HIS A 172 0.50 -19.23 -10.54
N HIS A 173 1.82 -19.05 -10.58
CA HIS A 173 2.69 -19.48 -11.68
C HIS A 173 4.16 -19.43 -11.24
#